data_AF-A0A553JLX6-F1
#
_entry.id   AF-A0A553JLX6-F1
#
_cell.length_a   1.000
_cell.length_b   1.000
_cell.length_c   1.000
_cell.angle_alpha   90.00
_cell.angle_beta   90.00
_cell.angle_gamma   90.00
#
_symmetry.space_group_name_H-M   'P 1'
#
loop_
_entity.id
_entity.type
_entity.pdbx_description
1 polymer ?
#
loop_
_entity_poly.entity_id
_entity_poly.type
_entity_poly.pdbx_seq_one_letter_code
_entity_poly.pdbx_strand_id
1 'polypeptide(L)'
;MIKCDVHDYVEIACLYKIEVLLTLHSGEEITGVASTTSINSDKQELLVIIQGDDTTAVVLETIKNMQALTSNPHFSSVDIY
;
A
#
# COMPACT_ATOMS: atom_id res chain seq x y z
N MET A 1 -9.50 9.23 8.55
CA MET A 1 -9.76 8.08 9.44
C MET A 1 -10.06 6.90 8.53
N ILE A 2 -9.02 6.13 8.22
CA ILE A 2 -9.11 4.93 7.38
C ILE A 2 -10.12 3.98 8.05
N LYS A 3 -11.05 3.41 7.28
CA LYS A 3 -11.93 2.36 7.81
C LYS A 3 -11.03 1.21 8.28
N CYS A 4 -11.24 0.70 9.50
CA CYS A 4 -10.39 -0.36 10.07
C CYS A 4 -10.13 -1.52 9.08
N ASP A 5 -11.14 -1.90 8.31
CA ASP A 5 -11.06 -2.95 7.29
C ASP A 5 -9.99 -2.71 6.21
N VAL A 6 -9.72 -1.45 5.85
CA VAL A 6 -8.73 -1.08 4.83
C VAL A 6 -7.31 -1.21 5.37
N HIS A 7 -7.12 -0.88 6.66
CA HIS A 7 -5.82 -0.99 7.32
C HIS A 7 -5.37 -2.46 7.37
N ASP A 8 -6.31 -3.37 7.66
CA ASP A 8 -6.06 -4.82 7.63
C ASP A 8 -5.52 -5.30 6.26
N TYR A 9 -6.04 -4.79 5.14
CA TYR A 9 -5.53 -5.17 3.81
C TYR A 9 -4.11 -4.69 3.54
N VAL A 10 -3.75 -3.50 4.05
CA VAL A 10 -2.38 -2.98 3.95
C VAL A 10 -1.43 -3.85 4.78
N GLU A 11 -1.83 -4.20 6.00
CA GLU A 11 -1.06 -5.11 6.84
C GLU A 11 -0.90 -6.50 6.21
N ILE A 12 -1.97 -7.05 5.62
CA ILE A 12 -1.93 -8.30 4.85
C ILE A 12 -0.96 -8.19 3.67
N ALA A 13 -1.01 -7.10 2.91
CA ALA A 13 -0.11 -6.87 1.79
C ALA A 13 1.36 -6.90 2.24
N CYS A 14 1.68 -6.22 3.35
CA CYS A 14 3.01 -6.22 3.95
C CYS A 14 3.43 -7.58 4.52
N LEU A 15 2.51 -8.27 5.20
CA LEU A 15 2.76 -9.56 5.84
C LEU A 15 3.12 -10.64 4.81
N TYR A 16 2.37 -10.68 3.71
CA TYR A 16 2.55 -11.66 2.64
C TYR A 16 3.47 -11.19 1.51
N LYS A 17 4.05 -9.99 1.62
CA LYS A 17 4.92 -9.39 0.60
C LYS A 17 4.24 -9.42 -0.78
N ILE A 18 2.99 -9.00 -0.82
CA ILE A 18 2.18 -8.99 -2.04
C ILE A 18 2.72 -7.88 -2.95
N GLU A 19 2.91 -8.22 -4.22
CA GLU A 19 3.20 -7.21 -5.24
C GLU A 19 1.92 -6.45 -5.56
N VAL A 20 1.98 -5.14 -5.42
CA VAL A 20 0.81 -4.26 -5.54
C VAL A 20 1.06 -3.12 -6.51
N LEU A 21 -0.01 -2.70 -7.16
CA LEU A 21 -0.13 -1.42 -7.86
C LEU A 21 -0.90 -0.46 -6.94
N LEU A 22 -0.26 0.65 -6.59
CA LEU A 22 -0.86 1.77 -5.88
C LEU A 22 -1.24 2.85 -6.88
N THR A 23 -2.50 3.25 -6.89
CA THR A 23 -2.95 4.45 -7.59
C THR A 23 -3.14 5.56 -6.57
N LEU A 24 -2.43 6.67 -6.72
CA LEU A 24 -2.56 7.84 -5.85
C LEU A 24 -3.73 8.73 -6.28
N HIS A 25 -4.20 9.59 -5.38
CA HIS A 25 -5.19 10.63 -5.72
C HIS A 25 -4.69 11.62 -6.77
N SER A 26 -3.37 11.77 -6.92
CA SER A 26 -2.76 12.54 -8.01
C SER A 26 -2.93 11.89 -9.39
N GLY A 27 -3.32 10.61 -9.45
CA GLY A 27 -3.33 9.78 -10.65
C GLY A 27 -1.98 9.10 -10.93
N GLU A 28 -0.97 9.32 -10.08
CA GLU A 28 0.30 8.62 -10.16
C GLU A 28 0.13 7.14 -9.78
N GLU A 29 0.88 6.28 -10.46
CA GLU A 29 0.87 4.83 -10.27
C GLU A 29 2.23 4.34 -9.80
N ILE A 30 2.26 3.62 -8.69
CA ILE A 30 3.47 3.07 -8.07
C ILE A 30 3.30 1.58 -7.95
N THR A 31 4.22 0.81 -8.53
CA THR A 31 4.20 -0.66 -8.47
C THR A 31 5.37 -1.18 -7.67
N GLY A 32 5.14 -2.18 -6.81
CA GLY A 32 6.20 -2.94 -6.17
C GLY A 32 5.70 -3.83 -5.04
N VAL A 33 6.63 -4.39 -4.28
CA VAL A 33 6.31 -5.32 -3.18
C VAL A 33 6.02 -4.56 -1.90
N ALA A 34 4.82 -4.73 -1.36
CA ALA A 34 4.46 -4.18 -0.05
C ALA A 34 5.34 -4.79 1.04
N SER A 35 6.11 -3.95 1.74
CA SER A 35 7.10 -4.43 2.71
C SER A 35 6.67 -4.22 4.15
N THR A 36 6.38 -2.98 4.55
CA THR A 36 5.95 -2.65 5.92
C THR A 36 5.21 -1.33 5.92
N THR A 37 4.50 -1.04 7.01
CA THR A 37 4.07 0.32 7.33
C THR A 37 5.11 1.00 8.23
N SER A 38 5.15 2.32 8.19
CA SER A 38 5.96 3.17 9.08
C SER A 38 5.23 4.48 9.36
N ILE A 39 5.68 5.22 10.37
CA ILE A 39 5.12 6.53 10.73
C ILE A 39 6.20 7.59 10.52
N ASN A 40 5.88 8.67 9.80
CA ASN A 40 6.79 9.80 9.62
C ASN A 40 6.73 10.78 10.81
N SER A 41 7.60 11.80 10.76
CA SER A 41 7.65 12.88 11.75
C SER A 41 6.33 13.64 11.91
N ASP A 42 5.51 13.70 10.86
CA ASP A 42 4.19 14.34 10.83
C ASP A 42 3.06 13.42 11.35
N LYS A 43 3.40 12.25 11.90
CA LYS A 43 2.47 11.23 12.40
C LYS A 43 1.53 10.67 11.32
N GLN A 44 1.95 10.70 10.07
CA GLN A 44 1.24 10.07 8.96
C GLN A 44 1.76 8.64 8.80
N GLU A 45 0.85 7.73 8.48
CA GLU A 45 1.20 6.36 8.16
C GLU A 45 1.67 6.25 6.70
N LEU A 46 2.76 5.53 6.47
CA LEU A 46 3.34 5.30 5.16
C LEU A 46 3.41 3.81 4.86
N LEU A 47 3.06 3.44 3.64
CA LEU A 47 3.31 2.13 3.08
C LEU A 47 4.67 2.12 2.37
N VAL A 48 5.57 1.25 2.81
CA VAL A 48 6.90 1.06 2.23
C VAL A 48 6.80 0.00 1.13
N ILE A 49 7.12 0.41 -0.09
CA ILE A 49 7.13 -0.43 -1.30
C ILE A 49 8.57 -0.65 -1.75
N ILE A 50 8.93 -1.90 -2.04
CA ILE A 50 10.23 -2.28 -2.61
C ILE A 50 10.09 -2.41 -4.14
N GLN A 51 10.96 -1.72 -4.87
CA GLN A 51 10.99 -1.67 -6.34
C GLN A 51 12.37 -2.11 -6.84
N GLY A 52 12.61 -3.42 -6.82
CA GLY A 52 13.95 -3.96 -7.09
C GLY A 52 14.91 -3.62 -5.93
N ASP A 53 15.94 -2.83 -6.22
CA ASP A 53 16.92 -2.38 -5.21
C ASP A 53 16.49 -1.08 -4.50
N ASP A 54 15.47 -0.39 -5.03
CA ASP A 54 14.96 0.85 -4.47
C ASP A 54 13.80 0.61 -3.49
N THR A 55 13.61 1.56 -2.59
CA THR A 55 12.51 1.54 -1.62
C THR A 55 11.83 2.91 -1.59
N THR A 56 10.51 2.90 -1.78
CA THR A 56 9.67 4.10 -1.80
C THR A 56 8.66 4.04 -0.65
N ALA A 57 8.56 5.11 0.13
CA ALA A 57 7.54 5.24 1.16
C ALA A 57 6.41 6.16 0.67
N VAL A 58 5.18 5.65 0.67
CA VAL A 58 4.00 6.35 0.17
C VAL A 58 3.05 6.61 1.33
N VAL A 59 2.61 7.86 1.51
CA VAL A 59 1.64 8.19 2.56
C VAL A 59 0.31 7.50 2.29
N LEU A 60 -0.21 6.74 3.26
CA LEU A 60 -1.43 5.94 3.07
C LEU A 60 -2.65 6.77 2.69
N GLU A 61 -2.77 7.97 3.21
CA GLU A 61 -3.86 8.91 2.88
C GLU A 61 -3.78 9.48 1.46
N THR A 62 -2.66 9.33 0.76
CA THR A 62 -2.56 9.76 -0.64
C THR A 62 -2.91 8.63 -1.63
N ILE A 63 -3.02 7.40 -1.14
CA ILE A 63 -3.38 6.22 -1.94
C ILE A 63 -4.90 6.22 -2.12
N LYS A 64 -5.33 6.18 -3.37
CA LYS A 64 -6.73 6.01 -3.76
C LYS A 64 -7.09 4.53 -3.80
N ASN A 65 -6.26 3.72 -4.46
CA ASN A 65 -6.50 2.29 -4.65
C ASN A 65 -5.20 1.48 -4.48
N MET A 66 -5.32 0.29 -3.91
CA MET A 66 -4.27 -0.73 -3.89
C MET A 66 -4.80 -2.00 -4.59
N GLN A 67 -4.14 -2.39 -5.67
CA GLN A 67 -4.46 -3.59 -6.44
C GLN A 67 -3.35 -4.63 -6.27
N ALA A 68 -3.73 -5.89 -6.01
CA ALA A 68 -2.78 -6.99 -6.00
C ALA A 68 -2.45 -7.41 -7.44
N LEU A 69 -1.15 -7.45 -7.76
CA LEU A 69 -0.65 -7.94 -9.05
C LEU A 69 -0.36 -9.44 -9.02
N THR A 70 -0.23 -10.03 -7.83
CA THR A 70 -0.13 -11.48 -7.64
C THR A 70 -1.44 -12.06 -7.13
N SER A 71 -1.82 -13.22 -7.69
CA SER A 71 -2.99 -13.96 -7.25
C SER A 71 -2.83 -14.37 -5.78
N ASN A 72 -3.75 -13.95 -4.93
CA ASN A 72 -3.76 -14.24 -3.50
C ASN A 72 -5.22 -14.40 -3.02
N PRO A 73 -5.46 -15.09 -1.90
CA PRO A 73 -6.82 -15.33 -1.40
C PRO A 73 -7.40 -14.15 -0.61
N HIS A 74 -6.65 -13.06 -0.39
CA HIS A 74 -7.02 -12.00 0.54
C HIS A 74 -7.73 -10.84 -0.16
N PHE A 75 -7.16 -10.30 -1.23
CA PHE A 75 -7.77 -9.21 -1.99
C PHE A 75 -7.27 -9.16 -3.43
N SER A 76 -8.07 -8.56 -4.30
CA SER A 76 -7.67 -8.24 -5.68
C SER A 76 -7.49 -6.74 -5.86
N SER A 77 -8.41 -5.93 -5.35
CA SER A 77 -8.31 -4.46 -5.36
C SER A 77 -9.11 -3.91 -4.19
N VAL A 78 -8.55 -2.89 -3.53
CA VAL A 78 -9.11 -2.24 -2.35
C VAL A 78 -9.01 -0.74 -2.55
N ASP A 79 -10.14 -0.04 -2.50
CA ASP A 79 -10.15 1.42 -2.41
C ASP A 79 -9.80 1.83 -0.97
N ILE A 80 -8.77 2.66 -0.83
CA ILE A 80 -8.28 3.12 0.47
C ILE A 80 -9.05 4.37 0.92
N TYR A 81 -9.18 5.37 0.03
CA TYR A 81 -9.81 6.67 0.26
C TYR A 81 -10.63 7.18 -0.93
#